data_AF-A0A8D8EX50-F1
#
_entry.id   AF-A0A8D8EX50-F1
#
_cell.length_a   1.000
_cell.length_b   1.000
_cell.length_c   1.000
_cell.angle_alpha   90.00
_cell.angle_beta   90.00
_cell.angle_gamma   90.00
#
_symmetry.space_group_name_H-M   'P 1'
#
loop_
_entity.id
_entity.type
_entity.pdbx_description
1 polymer ?
#
loop_
_entity_poly.entity_id
_entity_poly.type
_entity_poly.pdbx_seq_one_letter_code
_entity_poly.pdbx_strand_id
1 'polypeptide(L)'
;MSANHAGRNVGDLGSLDNGVGRKFMKVEQAEEKDVNYAYNFFEKVEETLLAENKHAQYEKFLEILQSFNEKEDRVADLYRKMEELFLGEHPELCDLFLTFLLPGQAAEVGKFFEHFILTNANDFLAKLNIY
;
A
#
# COMPACT_ATOMS: atom_id res chain seq x y z
N MET A 1 -62.99 -8.70 29.29
CA MET A 1 -63.01 -9.03 27.85
C MET A 1 -62.16 -7.98 27.15
N SER A 2 -60.87 -8.26 26.98
CA SER A 2 -59.90 -7.32 26.40
C SER A 2 -59.83 -7.49 24.88
N ALA A 3 -59.90 -6.37 24.17
CA ALA A 3 -59.85 -6.30 22.71
C ALA A 3 -58.42 -6.51 22.20
N ASN A 4 -58.26 -7.44 21.25
CA ASN A 4 -57.03 -7.70 20.52
C ASN A 4 -56.75 -6.60 19.51
N HIS A 5 -55.56 -6.01 19.60
CA HIS A 5 -55.00 -5.09 18.62
C HIS A 5 -54.23 -5.90 17.57
N ALA A 6 -54.70 -5.88 16.32
CA ALA A 6 -53.93 -6.34 15.16
C ALA A 6 -53.15 -5.14 14.60
N GLY A 7 -51.82 -5.23 14.60
CA GLY A 7 -50.91 -4.28 13.97
C GLY A 7 -49.77 -5.06 13.34
N ARG A 8 -49.69 -4.97 12.01
CA ARG A 8 -48.82 -5.76 11.13
C ARG A 8 -47.34 -5.48 11.42
N ASN A 9 -46.56 -6.55 11.55
CA ASN A 9 -45.10 -6.48 11.60
C ASN A 9 -44.58 -6.49 10.16
N VAL A 10 -43.96 -5.39 9.76
CA VAL A 10 -43.38 -5.16 8.43
C VAL A 10 -41.87 -5.20 8.58
N GLY A 11 -41.19 -5.94 7.71
CA GLY A 11 -39.75 -5.82 7.52
C GLY A 11 -38.95 -7.04 7.96
N ASP A 12 -39.11 -8.12 7.21
CA ASP A 12 -38.01 -9.02 6.91
C ASP A 12 -36.90 -8.23 6.21
N LEU A 13 -35.69 -8.27 6.75
CA LEU A 13 -34.44 -8.16 6.02
C LEU A 13 -33.35 -8.71 6.92
N GLY A 14 -33.12 -10.02 6.76
CA GLY A 14 -32.03 -10.74 7.41
C GLY A 14 -30.70 -10.04 7.16
N SER A 15 -30.06 -9.59 8.24
CA SER A 15 -28.64 -9.27 8.22
C SER A 15 -27.86 -10.58 8.06
N LEU A 16 -27.42 -10.83 6.83
CA LEU A 16 -26.33 -11.76 6.55
C LEU A 16 -25.04 -11.17 7.14
N ASP A 17 -24.79 -11.46 8.41
CA ASP A 17 -23.50 -11.26 9.06
C ASP A 17 -22.49 -12.27 8.48
N ASN A 18 -21.86 -11.89 7.35
CA ASN A 18 -20.65 -12.56 6.89
C ASN A 18 -19.49 -12.11 7.79
N GLY A 19 -19.31 -12.81 8.91
CA GLY A 19 -18.26 -12.64 9.91
C GLY A 19 -16.84 -12.97 9.42
N VAL A 20 -16.40 -12.33 8.34
CA VAL A 20 -14.99 -12.36 7.87
C VAL A 20 -14.28 -11.02 8.18
N GLY A 21 -15.02 -9.96 8.52
CA GLY A 21 -14.47 -8.62 8.74
C GLY A 21 -13.98 -8.28 10.15
N ARG A 22 -13.90 -9.23 11.08
CA ARG A 22 -13.63 -8.94 12.50
C ARG A 22 -12.59 -9.89 13.11
N LYS A 23 -11.39 -9.97 12.52
CA LYS A 23 -10.26 -10.63 13.20
C LYS A 23 -8.87 -10.14 12.77
N PHE A 24 -8.66 -8.83 12.79
CA PHE A 24 -7.31 -8.27 12.88
C PHE A 24 -7.29 -7.25 14.02
N MET A 25 -7.01 -7.77 15.21
CA MET A 25 -6.80 -7.00 16.43
C MET A 25 -5.40 -6.38 16.42
N LYS A 26 -5.35 -5.08 16.75
CA LYS A 26 -4.21 -4.33 17.28
C LYS A 26 -3.05 -4.04 16.33
N VAL A 27 -3.25 -3.03 15.48
CA VAL A 27 -2.17 -2.15 14.99
C VAL A 27 -2.36 -0.81 15.68
N GLU A 28 -1.80 -0.66 16.87
CA GLU A 28 -1.90 0.56 17.67
C GLU A 28 -0.85 1.56 17.13
N GLN A 29 -1.32 2.46 16.26
CA GLN A 29 -0.61 3.66 15.75
C GLN A 29 0.59 3.49 14.79
N ALA A 30 0.75 2.33 14.12
CA ALA A 30 1.39 2.31 12.80
C ALA A 30 0.35 2.78 11.77
N GLU A 31 0.24 4.10 11.76
CA GLU A 31 -0.33 5.08 10.83
C GLU A 31 -1.36 4.61 9.77
N GLU A 32 -2.60 5.08 9.88
CA GLU A 32 -3.59 5.09 8.77
C GLU A 32 -2.98 5.59 7.45
N LYS A 33 -1.96 6.45 7.54
CA LYS A 33 -1.20 6.97 6.40
C LYS A 33 -0.39 5.89 5.69
N ASP A 34 0.23 4.96 6.40
CA ASP A 34 1.02 3.87 5.81
C ASP A 34 0.10 2.88 5.08
N VAL A 35 -1.05 2.58 5.68
CA VAL A 35 -2.08 1.73 5.05
C VAL A 35 -2.64 2.40 3.80
N ASN A 36 -2.97 3.69 3.89
CA ASN A 36 -3.44 4.47 2.75
C ASN A 36 -2.36 4.57 1.66
N TYR A 37 -1.10 4.71 2.05
CA TYR A 37 0.02 4.72 1.11
C TYR A 37 0.15 3.39 0.38
N ALA A 38 0.16 2.27 1.09
CA ALA A 38 0.28 0.94 0.51
C ALA A 38 -0.89 0.64 -0.46
N TYR A 39 -2.11 1.06 -0.10
CA TYR A 39 -3.27 0.94 -0.97
C TYR A 39 -3.12 1.78 -2.25
N ASN A 40 -2.76 3.06 -2.13
CA ASN A 40 -2.57 3.93 -3.30
C ASN A 40 -1.43 3.44 -4.21
N PHE A 41 -0.36 2.92 -3.62
CA PHE A 41 0.74 2.32 -4.38
C PHE A 41 0.25 1.11 -5.17
N PHE A 42 -0.50 0.21 -4.54
CA PHE A 42 -1.08 -0.96 -5.19
C PHE A 42 -2.01 -0.56 -6.35
N GLU A 43 -2.96 0.35 -6.11
CA GLU A 43 -3.85 0.85 -7.16
C GLU A 43 -3.07 1.46 -8.32
N LYS A 44 -1.99 2.19 -8.03
CA LYS A 44 -1.17 2.83 -9.07
C LYS A 44 -0.44 1.80 -9.93
N VAL A 45 0.12 0.75 -9.33
CA VAL A 45 0.76 -0.35 -10.05
C VAL A 45 -0.27 -1.10 -10.91
N GLU A 46 -1.43 -1.40 -10.34
CA GLU A 46 -2.52 -2.08 -11.05
C GLU A 46 -3.00 -1.27 -12.26
N GLU A 47 -3.32 0.01 -12.07
CA GLU A 47 -3.75 0.91 -13.14
C GLU A 47 -2.71 0.97 -14.27
N THR A 48 -1.43 1.17 -13.91
CA THR A 48 -0.35 1.35 -14.89
C THR A 48 -0.13 0.08 -15.71
N LEU A 49 0.00 -1.08 -15.05
CA LEU A 49 0.27 -2.33 -15.75
C LEU A 49 -0.92 -2.84 -16.55
N LEU A 50 -2.14 -2.72 -16.02
CA LEU A 50 -3.34 -3.18 -16.71
C LEU A 50 -3.71 -2.27 -17.89
N ALA A 51 -3.51 -0.96 -17.79
CA ALA A 51 -3.72 -0.03 -18.90
C ALA A 51 -2.81 -0.35 -20.10
N GLU A 52 -1.60 -0.84 -19.83
CA GLU A 52 -0.63 -1.24 -20.86
C GLU A 52 -0.73 -2.71 -21.27
N ASN A 53 -1.73 -3.45 -20.80
CA ASN A 53 -1.93 -4.89 -21.04
C ASN A 53 -0.73 -5.76 -20.57
N LYS A 54 0.04 -5.31 -19.58
CA LYS A 54 1.21 -6.02 -19.03
C LYS A 54 0.80 -7.02 -17.94
N HIS A 55 -0.16 -7.89 -18.25
CA HIS A 55 -0.71 -8.87 -17.30
C HIS A 55 0.37 -9.75 -16.65
N ALA A 56 1.37 -10.19 -17.42
CA ALA A 56 2.46 -11.01 -16.90
C ALA A 56 3.34 -10.29 -15.87
N GLN A 57 3.50 -8.97 -15.97
CA GLN A 57 4.22 -8.19 -14.95
C GLN A 57 3.36 -7.99 -13.70
N TYR A 58 2.05 -7.79 -13.86
CA TYR A 58 1.13 -7.66 -12.74
C TYR A 58 1.04 -8.97 -11.93
N GLU A 59 0.99 -10.11 -12.61
CA GLU A 59 1.04 -11.43 -11.94
C GLU A 59 2.36 -11.61 -11.15
N LYS A 60 3.50 -11.23 -11.73
CA LYS A 60 4.79 -11.26 -11.01
C LYS A 60 4.82 -10.32 -9.81
N PHE A 61 4.24 -9.13 -9.93
CA PHE A 61 4.10 -8.19 -8.82
C PHE A 61 3.33 -8.82 -7.65
N LEU A 62 2.20 -9.47 -7.94
CA LEU A 62 1.41 -10.17 -6.93
C LEU A 62 2.17 -11.36 -6.33
N GLU A 63 2.90 -12.12 -7.13
CA GLU A 63 3.74 -13.22 -6.64
C GLU A 63 4.81 -12.72 -5.66
N ILE A 64 5.49 -11.61 -5.99
CA ILE A 64 6.48 -10.99 -5.11
C ILE A 64 5.84 -10.58 -3.78
N LEU A 65 4.69 -9.90 -3.82
CA LEU A 65 3.97 -9.48 -2.61
C LEU A 65 3.51 -10.67 -1.76
N GLN A 66 2.99 -11.72 -2.38
CA GLN A 66 2.53 -12.92 -1.67
C GLN A 66 3.68 -13.74 -1.08
N SER A 67 4.84 -13.73 -1.74
CA SER A 67 6.04 -14.42 -1.27
C SER A 67 6.76 -13.70 -0.12
N PHE A 68 6.48 -12.41 0.08
CA PHE A 68 7.16 -11.60 1.07
C PHE A 68 6.62 -11.86 2.47
N ASN A 69 7.53 -12.21 3.39
CA ASN A 69 7.23 -12.35 4.81
C ASN A 69 7.93 -11.25 5.60
N GLU A 70 7.16 -10.30 6.16
CA GLU A 70 7.69 -9.17 6.95
C GLU A 70 8.62 -9.56 8.11
N LYS A 71 8.52 -10.80 8.63
CA LYS A 71 9.31 -11.27 9.77
C LYS A 71 10.63 -11.90 9.38
N GLU A 72 10.74 -12.41 8.15
CA GLU A 72 11.88 -13.19 7.67
C GLU A 72 12.63 -12.47 6.56
N ASP A 73 11.90 -11.82 5.66
CA ASP A 73 12.43 -11.08 4.53
C ASP A 73 12.71 -9.62 4.89
N ARG A 74 13.75 -9.06 4.28
CA ARG A 74 14.08 -7.65 4.44
C ARG A 74 13.35 -6.83 3.37
N VAL A 75 12.85 -5.66 3.77
CA VAL A 75 12.20 -4.72 2.85
C VAL A 75 13.15 -4.28 1.72
N ALA A 76 14.47 -4.27 1.97
CA ALA A 76 15.48 -4.03 0.95
C ALA A 76 15.46 -5.06 -0.19
N ASP A 77 15.23 -6.34 0.12
CA ASP A 77 15.14 -7.41 -0.88
C ASP A 77 13.82 -7.32 -1.66
N LEU A 78 12.73 -6.94 -0.98
CA LEU A 78 11.46 -6.63 -1.63
C LEU A 78 11.62 -5.49 -2.64
N TYR A 79 12.27 -4.39 -2.25
CA TYR A 79 12.53 -3.27 -3.14
C TYR A 79 13.31 -3.69 -4.39
N ARG A 80 14.37 -4.50 -4.24
CA ARG A 80 15.16 -4.97 -5.39
C ARG A 80 14.32 -5.78 -6.38
N LYS A 81 13.46 -6.68 -5.88
CA LYS A 81 12.53 -7.43 -6.74
C LYS A 81 11.56 -6.50 -7.48
N MET A 82 11.08 -5.45 -6.82
CA MET A 82 10.23 -4.43 -7.45
C MET A 82 10.99 -3.58 -8.48
N GLU A 83 12.24 -3.22 -8.17
CA GLU A 83 13.14 -2.50 -9.07
C GLU A 83 13.39 -3.32 -10.35
N GLU A 84 13.70 -4.61 -10.23
CA GLU A 84 13.86 -5.50 -11.40
C GLU A 84 12.60 -5.62 -12.25
N LEU A 85 11.41 -5.51 -11.64
CA LEU A 85 10.14 -5.60 -12.34
C LEU A 85 9.78 -4.31 -13.08
N PHE A 86 10.05 -3.15 -12.48
CA PHE A 86 9.55 -1.86 -12.97
C PHE A 86 10.61 -0.96 -13.60
N LEU A 87 11.88 -1.03 -13.21
CA LEU A 87 12.91 -0.03 -13.57
C LEU A 87 13.06 0.17 -15.08
N GLY A 88 12.79 -0.85 -15.90
CA GLY A 88 12.91 -0.77 -17.36
C GLY A 88 11.79 0.02 -18.04
N GLU A 89 10.58 0.04 -17.48
CA GLU A 89 9.39 0.61 -18.14
C GLU A 89 8.66 1.66 -17.29
N HIS A 90 8.69 1.50 -15.97
CA HIS A 90 7.97 2.30 -14.98
C HIS A 90 8.87 2.69 -13.79
N PRO A 91 9.97 3.45 -14.01
CA PRO A 91 10.84 3.90 -12.93
C PRO A 91 10.08 4.73 -11.87
N GLU A 92 8.99 5.40 -12.24
CA GLU A 92 8.14 6.16 -11.32
C GLU A 92 7.51 5.29 -10.21
N LEU A 93 7.24 4.01 -10.49
CA LEU A 93 6.73 3.07 -9.49
C LEU A 93 7.83 2.70 -8.49
N CYS A 94 9.08 2.58 -8.95
CA CYS A 94 10.22 2.38 -8.07
C CYS A 94 10.45 3.59 -7.16
N ASP A 95 10.37 4.81 -7.72
CA ASP A 95 10.54 6.05 -6.98
C ASP A 95 9.46 6.19 -5.91
N LEU A 96 8.20 5.89 -6.25
CA LEU A 96 7.10 5.88 -5.31
C LEU A 96 7.42 4.91 -4.16
N PHE A 97 7.70 3.63 -4.45
CA PHE A 97 8.07 2.67 -3.40
C PHE A 97 9.29 3.11 -2.58
N LEU A 98 10.27 3.78 -3.20
CA LEU A 98 11.44 4.29 -2.50
C LEU A 98 11.07 5.34 -1.45
N THR A 99 10.04 6.17 -1.69
CA THR A 99 9.53 7.14 -0.70
C THR A 99 8.81 6.49 0.48
N PHE A 100 8.34 5.25 0.33
CA PHE A 100 7.75 4.45 1.41
C PHE A 100 8.79 3.87 2.37
N LEU A 101 10.00 3.61 1.87
CA LEU A 101 11.08 3.06 2.68
C LEU A 101 11.49 4.03 3.79
N LEU A 102 11.86 3.49 4.96
CA LEU A 102 12.57 4.28 5.95
C LEU A 102 13.96 4.67 5.43
N PRO A 103 14.54 5.80 5.85
CA PRO A 103 15.87 6.22 5.41
C PRO A 103 16.95 5.14 5.61
N GLY A 104 16.83 4.34 6.69
CA GLY A 104 17.71 3.19 6.93
C GLY A 104 17.57 2.10 5.86
N GLN A 105 16.34 1.77 5.48
CA GLN A 105 16.06 0.76 4.43
C GLN A 105 16.51 1.25 3.04
N ALA A 106 16.29 2.53 2.74
CA ALA A 106 16.80 3.16 1.53
C ALA A 106 18.34 3.15 1.48
N ALA A 107 19.01 3.32 2.62
CA ALA A 107 20.47 3.19 2.70
C ALA A 107 20.95 1.76 2.45
N GLU A 108 20.22 0.74 2.92
CA GLU A 108 20.56 -0.68 2.68
C GLU A 108 20.52 -1.06 1.20
N VAL A 109 19.66 -0.42 0.40
CA VAL A 109 19.61 -0.61 -1.06
C VAL A 109 20.52 0.37 -1.82
N GLY A 110 21.26 1.24 -1.13
CA GLY A 110 22.16 2.22 -1.74
C GLY A 110 21.46 3.44 -2.34
N LYS A 111 20.16 3.63 -2.06
CA LYS A 111 19.30 4.70 -2.58
C LYS A 111 19.00 5.78 -1.55
N PHE A 112 19.80 5.89 -0.48
CA PHE A 112 19.59 6.88 0.58
C PHE A 112 19.46 8.31 0.04
N PHE A 113 20.36 8.73 -0.85
CA PHE A 113 20.32 10.07 -1.44
C PHE A 113 19.07 10.27 -2.30
N GLU A 114 18.69 9.28 -3.10
CA GLU A 114 17.51 9.36 -3.96
C GLU A 114 16.22 9.45 -3.11
N HIS A 115 16.10 8.58 -2.10
CA HIS A 115 15.04 8.65 -1.08
C HIS A 115 15.02 10.02 -0.38
N PHE A 116 16.18 10.53 0.04
CA PHE A 116 16.28 11.80 0.75
C PHE A 116 15.83 12.98 -0.11
N ILE A 117 16.22 13.00 -1.39
CA ILE A 117 15.78 14.03 -2.33
C ILE A 117 14.27 13.90 -2.58
N LEU A 118 13.74 12.70 -2.82
CA LEU A 118 12.30 12.52 -3.08
C LEU A 118 11.43 12.95 -1.90
N THR A 119 11.89 12.74 -0.67
CA THR A 119 11.12 13.07 0.55
C THR A 119 11.35 14.50 1.03
N ASN A 120 12.55 15.05 0.85
CA ASN A 120 12.96 16.32 1.46
C ASN A 120 13.39 17.38 0.44
N ALA A 121 13.17 17.21 -0.87
CA ALA A 121 13.61 18.18 -1.90
C ALA A 121 13.13 19.60 -1.62
N ASN A 122 11.88 19.79 -1.20
CA ASN A 122 11.33 21.12 -0.91
C ASN A 122 12.02 21.77 0.30
N ASP A 123 12.25 21.01 1.38
CA ASP A 123 13.02 21.46 2.54
C ASP A 123 14.49 21.74 2.20
N PHE A 124 15.08 20.93 1.33
CA PHE A 124 16.45 21.09 0.87
C PHE A 124 16.62 22.36 0.05
N LEU A 125 15.73 22.62 -0.91
CA LEU A 125 15.71 23.84 -1.72
C LEU A 125 15.43 25.08 -0.87
N ALA A 126 14.49 24.98 0.09
CA ALA A 126 14.22 26.06 1.02
C ALA A 126 15.44 26.41 1.88
N LYS A 127 16.21 25.42 2.32
CA LYS A 127 17.48 25.61 3.06
C LYS A 127 18.61 26.17 2.19
N LEU A 128 18.63 25.85 0.89
CA LEU A 128 19.59 26.42 -0.06
C LEU A 128 19.30 27.88 -0.39
N ASN A 129 18.03 28.29 -0.41
CA ASN A 129 17.60 29.65 -0.73
C ASN A 129 17.66 30.64 0.46
N ILE A 130 18.36 30.27 1.55
CA ILE A 130 18.58 31.13 2.73
C ILE A 130 19.92 31.89 2.63
N TYR A 131 20.36 32.21 1.41
CA TYR A 131 21.44 33.18 1.15
C TYR A 131 21.11 34.06 -0.04
#